data_AF-A0A379MRK2-F1
#
_entry.id   AF-A0A379MRK2-F1
#
_cell.length_a   1.000
_cell.length_b   1.000
_cell.length_c   1.000
_cell.angle_alpha   90.00
_cell.angle_beta   90.00
_cell.angle_gamma   90.00
#
_symmetry.space_group_name_H-M   'P 1'
#
loop_
_entity.id
_entity.type
_entity.pdbx_description
1 polymer ?
#
loop_
_entity_poly.entity_id
_entity_poly.type
_entity_poly.pdbx_seq_one_letter_code
_entity_poly.pdbx_strand_id
1 'polypeptide(L)'
;MAIDTTPSKVASDALSAIPFGNIIGGPLTACIDAQALAAQTTWQFIQNVGLNTDPKTGEKKAVTVAFQFMRDGKMAQLNVPLLTIVPIPYIAIQTIDISFKANISASSSSSSMESKSEDVSAGINGSASLNLGLFKVNAGFNASYSSKKDSKATQDSQYSVEYTMDVAVHAGQDGMPAGLAKVLEILGNSLNVSDPGGALDVSSQLLKGEKGHPEQLIATFKNSEGKFEPEKIVVIGGSTPLQGSVQGNSAVFELPVNEKETVYIVSVKGADKTVKVRTVDTISADKERETARLQREQERRLRLDQMEKDLAAQRQAAEAAEEKRAAERAAQLQAAEEQTRKDDEAKQAADGQQPGGN
;
A
#
# COMPACT_ATOMS: atom_id res chain seq x y z
N MET A 1 31.76 52.34 72.49
CA MET A 1 30.53 51.53 72.62
C MET A 1 30.88 50.11 72.25
N ALA A 2 30.46 49.10 73.02
CA ALA A 2 30.57 47.71 72.56
C ALA A 2 29.53 47.49 71.45
N ILE A 3 29.91 46.80 70.39
CA ILE A 3 28.96 46.41 69.34
C ILE A 3 28.11 45.28 69.91
N ASP A 4 26.79 45.48 69.98
CA ASP A 4 25.87 44.42 70.40
C ASP A 4 25.82 43.34 69.32
N THR A 5 26.45 42.21 69.60
CA THR A 5 26.49 41.04 68.71
C THR A 5 25.33 40.09 68.93
N THR A 6 24.43 40.38 69.88
CA THR A 6 23.31 39.50 70.24
C THR A 6 22.37 39.25 69.04
N PRO A 7 21.98 40.25 68.21
CA PRO A 7 21.17 40.00 67.02
C PRO A 7 21.88 39.09 66.01
N SER A 8 23.19 39.28 65.81
CA SER A 8 24.00 38.46 64.91
C SER A 8 24.16 37.02 65.41
N LYS A 9 24.33 36.82 66.72
CA LYS A 9 24.35 35.47 67.32
C LYS A 9 23.00 34.78 67.19
N VAL A 10 21.90 35.45 67.56
CA VAL A 10 20.55 34.88 67.42
C VAL A 10 20.23 34.52 65.96
N ALA A 11 20.67 35.33 64.99
CA ALA A 11 20.52 34.99 63.58
C ALA A 11 21.37 33.78 63.14
N SER A 12 22.63 33.69 63.59
CA SER A 12 23.50 32.52 63.31
C SER A 12 23.00 31.23 63.97
N ASP A 13 22.53 31.32 65.22
CA ASP A 13 21.96 30.21 65.97
C ASP A 13 20.64 29.74 65.32
N ALA A 14 19.78 30.69 64.91
CA ALA A 14 18.55 30.39 64.17
C ALA A 14 18.83 29.73 62.80
N LEU A 15 19.81 30.22 62.04
CA LEU A 15 20.24 29.60 60.77
C LEU A 15 20.79 28.19 60.98
N SER A 16 21.55 27.98 62.06
CA SER A 16 22.12 26.67 62.41
C SER A 16 21.07 25.67 62.89
N ALA A 17 19.94 26.16 63.41
CA ALA A 17 18.79 25.35 63.81
C ALA A 17 17.88 24.93 62.64
N ILE A 18 18.08 25.47 61.43
CA ILE A 18 17.30 25.08 60.24
C ILE A 18 17.73 23.67 59.80
N PRO A 19 16.82 22.68 59.79
CA PRO A 19 17.16 21.31 59.43
C PRO A 19 17.24 21.14 57.90
N PHE A 20 18.28 21.73 57.29
CA PHE A 20 18.50 21.68 55.84
C PHE A 20 18.49 20.25 55.28
N GLY A 21 18.99 19.27 56.04
CA GLY A 21 18.93 17.85 55.68
C GLY A 21 17.49 17.33 55.50
N ASN A 22 16.52 17.82 56.28
CA ASN A 22 15.12 17.45 56.14
C ASN A 22 14.42 18.28 55.05
N ILE A 23 14.74 19.57 54.96
CA ILE A 23 14.16 20.51 53.98
C ILE A 23 14.57 20.17 52.54
N ILE A 24 15.79 19.65 52.34
CA ILE A 24 16.31 19.21 51.04
C ILE A 24 16.06 17.71 50.83
N GLY A 25 16.32 16.88 51.85
CA GLY A 25 16.18 15.44 51.77
C GLY A 25 14.74 14.97 51.59
N GLY A 26 13.76 15.61 52.26
CA GLY A 26 12.34 15.25 52.13
C GLY A 26 11.84 15.34 50.68
N PRO A 27 11.97 16.50 50.00
CA PRO A 27 11.64 16.64 48.59
C PRO A 27 12.42 15.70 47.66
N LEU A 28 13.72 15.48 47.89
CA LEU A 28 14.52 14.56 47.09
C LEU A 28 14.03 13.10 47.21
N THR A 29 13.77 12.62 48.43
CA THR A 29 13.20 11.29 48.67
C THR A 29 11.83 11.15 48.02
N ALA A 30 10.95 12.15 48.18
CA ALA A 30 9.63 12.15 47.53
C ALA A 30 9.72 12.10 46.00
N CYS A 31 10.74 12.74 45.40
CA CYS A 31 10.99 12.66 43.95
C CYS A 31 11.48 11.27 43.52
N ILE A 32 12.35 10.62 44.30
CA ILE A 32 12.81 9.24 44.06
C ILE A 32 11.61 8.28 44.14
N ASP A 33 10.79 8.39 45.17
CA ASP A 33 9.58 7.57 45.35
C ASP A 33 8.57 7.78 44.21
N ALA A 34 8.37 9.04 43.79
CA ALA A 34 7.51 9.37 42.65
C ALA A 34 8.02 8.80 41.32
N GLN A 35 9.34 8.83 41.07
CA GLN A 35 9.94 8.20 39.89
C GLN A 35 9.84 6.67 39.95
N ALA A 36 10.03 6.06 41.11
CA ALA A 36 9.86 4.62 41.29
C ALA A 36 8.40 4.18 41.03
N LEU A 37 7.43 4.93 41.53
CA LEU A 37 6.00 4.69 41.28
C LEU A 37 5.66 4.89 39.80
N ALA A 38 6.14 5.96 39.16
CA ALA A 38 5.94 6.19 37.73
C ALA A 38 6.54 5.06 36.87
N ALA A 39 7.74 4.58 37.19
CA ALA A 39 8.37 3.44 36.53
C ALA A 39 7.57 2.14 36.74
N GLN A 40 7.04 1.91 37.95
CA GLN A 40 6.18 0.76 38.23
C GLN A 40 4.86 0.84 37.44
N THR A 41 4.23 2.02 37.36
CA THR A 41 3.03 2.24 36.53
C THR A 41 3.33 2.01 35.04
N THR A 42 4.48 2.49 34.55
CA THR A 42 4.96 2.23 33.18
C THR A 42 5.07 0.72 32.91
N TRP A 43 5.70 -0.01 33.82
CA TRP A 43 5.87 -1.47 33.72
C TRP A 43 4.54 -2.22 33.78
N GLN A 44 3.65 -1.85 34.70
CA GLN A 44 2.30 -2.44 34.81
C GLN A 44 1.48 -2.18 33.54
N PHE A 45 1.56 -0.97 32.98
CA PHE A 45 0.90 -0.63 31.71
C PHE A 45 1.39 -1.54 30.57
N ILE A 46 2.72 -1.66 30.41
CA ILE A 46 3.33 -2.56 29.42
C ILE A 46 2.90 -4.01 29.63
N GLN A 47 2.86 -4.47 30.89
CA GLN A 47 2.51 -5.85 31.23
C GLN A 47 1.02 -6.17 31.04
N ASN A 48 0.12 -5.23 31.29
CA ASN A 48 -1.33 -5.44 31.25
C ASN A 48 -1.97 -5.08 29.90
N VAL A 49 -1.40 -4.11 29.18
CA VAL A 49 -1.91 -3.61 27.88
C VAL A 49 -1.05 -4.11 26.73
N GLY A 50 0.27 -4.18 26.91
CA GLY A 50 1.21 -4.53 25.85
C GLY A 50 1.42 -6.03 25.63
N LEU A 51 1.08 -6.88 26.61
CA LEU A 51 1.35 -8.32 26.58
C LEU A 51 0.08 -9.14 26.89
N ASN A 52 -0.22 -10.13 26.06
CA ASN A 52 -1.19 -11.18 26.34
C ASN A 52 -0.44 -12.43 26.84
N THR A 53 -1.03 -13.18 27.77
CA THR A 53 -0.43 -14.42 28.30
C THR A 53 -1.25 -15.62 27.84
N ASP A 54 -0.62 -16.58 27.17
CA ASP A 54 -1.28 -17.82 26.77
C ASP A 54 -1.67 -18.63 28.03
N PRO A 55 -2.96 -18.91 28.26
CA PRO A 55 -3.43 -19.57 29.48
C PRO A 55 -3.00 -21.05 29.59
N LYS A 56 -2.42 -21.64 28.53
CA LYS A 56 -1.94 -23.05 28.53
C LYS A 56 -0.43 -23.16 28.70
N THR A 57 0.33 -22.21 28.18
CA THR A 57 1.81 -22.26 28.18
C THR A 57 2.47 -21.24 29.10
N GLY A 58 1.73 -20.22 29.55
CA GLY A 58 2.29 -19.08 30.30
C GLY A 58 3.14 -18.14 29.44
N GLU A 59 3.21 -18.36 28.13
CA GLU A 59 4.01 -17.56 27.21
C GLU A 59 3.41 -16.17 27.01
N LYS A 60 4.21 -15.12 27.23
CA LYS A 60 3.82 -13.73 27.03
C LYS A 60 4.10 -13.29 25.60
N LYS A 61 3.06 -12.90 24.85
CA LYS A 61 3.14 -12.42 23.47
C LYS A 61 2.69 -10.96 23.39
N ALA A 62 3.36 -10.17 22.56
CA ALA A 62 2.97 -8.78 22.36
C ALA A 62 1.56 -8.67 21.78
N VAL A 63 0.74 -7.77 22.35
CA VAL A 63 -0.58 -7.43 21.79
C VAL A 63 -0.34 -6.64 20.52
N THR A 64 -0.85 -7.16 19.40
CA THR A 64 -0.79 -6.50 18.09
C THR A 64 -2.19 -6.12 17.61
N VAL A 65 -2.29 -4.95 17.00
CA VAL A 65 -3.50 -4.50 16.29
C VAL A 65 -3.31 -4.77 14.81
N ALA A 66 -4.30 -5.40 14.19
CA ALA A 66 -4.33 -5.67 12.76
C ALA A 66 -5.13 -4.58 12.04
N PHE A 67 -4.43 -3.70 11.32
CA PHE A 67 -5.06 -2.76 10.40
C PHE A 67 -5.24 -3.44 9.04
N GLN A 68 -6.48 -3.63 8.62
CA GLN A 68 -6.79 -4.11 7.27
C GLN A 68 -7.12 -2.92 6.36
N PHE A 69 -6.51 -2.87 5.18
CA PHE A 69 -6.67 -1.77 4.23
C PHE A 69 -6.47 -2.25 2.80
N MET A 70 -6.98 -1.48 1.85
CA MET A 70 -6.94 -1.81 0.43
C MET A 70 -5.72 -1.20 -0.24
N ARG A 71 -4.79 -2.05 -0.67
CA ARG A 71 -3.58 -1.65 -1.39
C ARG A 71 -3.52 -2.35 -2.73
N ASP A 72 -3.33 -1.60 -3.82
CA ASP A 72 -3.19 -2.13 -5.18
C ASP A 72 -4.31 -3.13 -5.56
N GLY A 73 -5.53 -2.81 -5.08
CA GLY A 73 -6.76 -3.59 -5.24
C GLY A 73 -6.83 -4.94 -4.52
N LYS A 74 -5.95 -5.15 -3.53
CA LYS A 74 -5.94 -6.32 -2.63
C LYS A 74 -6.11 -5.89 -1.17
N MET A 75 -6.73 -6.75 -0.37
CA MET A 75 -6.72 -6.62 1.08
C MET A 75 -5.31 -6.88 1.60
N ALA A 76 -4.70 -5.87 2.21
CA ALA A 76 -3.44 -5.97 2.95
C ALA A 76 -3.74 -5.88 4.45
N GLN A 77 -2.94 -6.58 5.25
CA GLN A 77 -3.01 -6.53 6.72
C GLN A 77 -1.67 -6.06 7.28
N LEU A 78 -1.68 -4.96 8.03
CA LEU A 78 -0.55 -4.42 8.75
C LEU A 78 -0.73 -4.71 10.24
N ASN A 79 0.14 -5.56 10.78
CA ASN A 79 0.14 -5.94 12.20
C ASN A 79 1.12 -5.04 12.96
N VAL A 80 0.62 -4.26 13.92
CA VAL A 80 1.39 -3.25 14.66
C VAL A 80 1.28 -3.49 16.17
N PRO A 81 2.39 -3.53 16.93
CA PRO A 81 2.31 -3.68 18.38
C PRO A 81 1.56 -2.51 19.04
N LEU A 82 0.60 -2.82 19.92
CA LEU A 82 -0.29 -1.84 20.56
C LEU A 82 0.48 -0.73 21.30
N LEU A 83 1.61 -1.09 21.91
CA LEU A 83 2.52 -0.17 22.61
C LEU A 83 3.13 0.93 21.72
N THR A 84 3.08 0.79 20.39
CA THR A 84 3.58 1.82 19.46
C THR A 84 2.51 2.84 19.07
N ILE A 85 1.23 2.52 19.28
CA ILE A 85 0.09 3.37 18.90
C ILE A 85 -0.65 3.98 20.09
N VAL A 86 -0.45 3.48 21.31
CA VAL A 86 -1.01 4.03 22.55
C VAL A 86 0.07 4.84 23.30
N PRO A 87 -0.21 6.05 23.80
CA PRO A 87 0.72 6.77 24.67
C PRO A 87 1.03 5.95 25.92
N ILE A 88 2.32 5.71 26.18
CA ILE A 88 2.78 5.05 27.40
C ILE A 88 3.00 6.14 28.45
N PRO A 89 2.37 6.08 29.64
CA PRO A 89 2.57 7.08 30.68
C PRO A 89 4.01 7.01 31.18
N TYR A 90 4.76 8.11 31.05
CA TYR A 90 6.13 8.24 31.52
C TYR A 90 6.33 9.60 32.19
N ILE A 91 6.88 9.61 33.40
CA ILE A 91 7.19 10.84 34.15
C ILE A 91 8.64 10.74 34.61
N ALA A 92 9.45 11.74 34.22
CA ALA A 92 10.83 11.87 34.64
C ALA A 92 11.08 13.27 35.21
N ILE A 93 11.48 13.32 36.48
CA ILE A 93 11.89 14.55 37.16
C ILE A 93 13.32 14.87 36.71
N GLN A 94 13.50 15.99 36.02
CA GLN A 94 14.79 16.43 35.45
C GLN A 94 15.48 17.49 36.31
N THR A 95 14.68 18.39 36.90
CA THR A 95 15.16 19.50 37.75
C THR A 95 14.23 19.60 38.97
N ILE A 96 14.80 19.92 40.13
CA ILE A 96 14.08 20.09 41.40
C ILE A 96 14.55 21.42 41.99
N ASP A 97 13.76 22.48 41.80
CA ASP A 97 14.07 23.82 42.29
C ASP A 97 13.55 24.02 43.72
N ILE A 98 14.43 23.89 44.71
CA ILE A 98 14.09 24.06 46.13
C ILE A 98 14.37 25.52 46.54
N SER A 99 13.35 26.37 46.42
CA SER A 99 13.43 27.77 46.87
C SER A 99 13.12 27.89 48.37
N PHE A 100 14.16 28.01 49.20
CA PHE A 100 14.00 28.21 50.65
C PHE A 100 14.07 29.70 51.03
N LYS A 101 12.97 30.23 51.59
CA LYS A 101 12.85 31.64 52.00
C LYS A 101 12.59 31.74 53.51
N ALA A 102 13.64 31.76 54.32
CA ALA A 102 13.53 32.00 55.76
C ALA A 102 13.34 33.49 56.08
N ASN A 103 12.44 33.77 57.02
CA ASN A 103 12.36 35.05 57.72
C ASN A 103 12.73 34.79 59.19
N ILE A 104 13.78 35.45 59.69
CA ILE A 104 14.33 35.21 61.03
C ILE A 104 13.90 36.36 61.94
N SER A 105 12.93 36.11 62.82
CA SER A 105 12.55 37.02 63.90
C SER A 105 13.28 36.68 65.20
N ALA A 106 14.17 37.57 65.63
CA ALA A 106 14.84 37.45 66.92
C ALA A 106 13.90 37.88 68.05
N SER A 107 13.69 37.00 69.04
CA SER A 107 13.07 37.35 70.33
C SER A 107 13.90 36.75 71.45
N SER A 108 14.37 37.58 72.37
CA SER A 108 15.24 37.16 73.48
C SER A 108 14.44 36.98 74.77
N SER A 109 14.33 35.75 75.26
CA SER A 109 13.82 35.44 76.60
C SER A 109 14.85 34.61 77.39
N SER A 110 15.58 35.27 78.28
CA SER A 110 16.47 34.59 79.23
C SER A 110 15.68 34.10 80.43
N SER A 111 15.38 32.80 80.50
CA SER A 111 14.80 32.16 81.69
C SER A 111 15.70 31.04 82.19
N SER A 112 16.53 31.34 83.20
CA SER A 112 17.26 30.34 83.98
C SER A 112 16.29 29.52 84.83
N MET A 113 16.20 28.22 84.59
CA MET A 113 15.39 27.31 85.40
C MET A 113 16.29 26.22 85.99
N GLU A 114 16.57 26.34 87.28
CA GLU A 114 17.48 25.48 88.02
C GLU A 114 16.71 24.29 88.60
N SER A 115 16.69 23.18 87.86
CA SER A 115 15.93 21.97 88.23
C SER A 115 16.74 21.08 89.18
N LYS A 116 16.38 21.10 90.46
CA LYS A 116 16.94 20.20 91.48
C LYS A 116 15.99 19.03 91.72
N SER A 117 16.38 17.84 91.28
CA SER A 117 15.66 16.59 91.53
C SER A 117 16.36 15.78 92.62
N GLU A 118 15.61 15.32 93.60
CA GLU A 118 16.09 14.39 94.64
C GLU A 118 15.81 12.95 94.19
N ASP A 119 16.85 12.12 94.14
CA ASP A 119 16.72 10.69 93.86
C ASP A 119 16.06 9.94 95.03
N VAL A 120 14.84 9.45 94.83
CA VAL A 120 14.25 8.40 95.67
C VAL A 120 14.38 7.06 94.96
N SER A 121 15.50 6.39 95.24
CA SER A 121 15.75 5.01 94.86
C SER A 121 14.96 4.06 95.77
N ALA A 122 13.79 3.60 95.31
CA ALA A 122 13.01 2.54 95.97
C ALA A 122 12.90 1.32 95.05
N GLY A 123 13.94 0.48 95.05
CA GLY A 123 13.97 -0.73 94.24
C GLY A 123 13.07 -1.84 94.80
N ILE A 124 12.18 -2.37 93.96
CA ILE A 124 11.51 -3.66 94.20
C ILE A 124 11.71 -4.54 92.97
N ASN A 125 12.62 -5.50 93.08
CA ASN A 125 12.74 -6.62 92.14
C ASN A 125 11.55 -7.55 92.35
N GLY A 126 10.61 -7.61 91.39
CA GLY A 126 9.43 -8.45 91.49
C GLY A 126 8.80 -8.72 90.12
N SER A 127 9.05 -9.90 89.56
CA SER A 127 8.49 -10.35 88.29
C SER A 127 7.00 -10.70 88.42
N ALA A 128 6.12 -9.92 87.80
CA ALA A 128 4.69 -10.22 87.69
C ALA A 128 4.13 -9.89 86.30
N SER A 129 4.59 -10.62 85.28
CA SER A 129 4.01 -10.56 83.93
C SER A 129 2.66 -11.27 83.86
N LEU A 130 1.59 -10.58 84.28
CA LEU A 130 0.22 -11.06 84.16
C LEU A 130 -0.28 -10.91 82.70
N ASN A 131 0.10 -11.88 81.87
CA ASN A 131 -0.53 -12.13 80.58
C ASN A 131 -1.92 -12.74 80.79
N LEU A 132 -2.95 -11.90 80.83
CA LEU A 132 -4.36 -12.31 80.75
C LEU A 132 -4.94 -11.93 79.38
N GLY A 133 -5.13 -12.94 78.53
CA GLY A 133 -5.53 -12.74 77.14
C GLY A 133 -7.03 -12.46 76.93
N LEU A 134 -7.31 -11.73 75.85
CA LEU A 134 -8.48 -11.91 74.98
C LEU A 134 -9.90 -11.69 75.52
N PHE A 135 -10.11 -10.92 76.59
CA PHE A 135 -11.45 -10.37 76.88
C PHE A 135 -11.46 -8.84 77.06
N LYS A 136 -12.11 -8.16 76.11
CA LYS A 136 -12.47 -6.74 76.22
C LYS A 136 -13.61 -6.58 77.24
N VAL A 137 -13.36 -5.87 78.33
CA VAL A 137 -14.41 -5.24 79.15
C VAL A 137 -14.17 -3.74 79.16
N ASN A 138 -15.17 -2.99 78.72
CA ASN A 138 -15.08 -1.55 78.47
C ASN A 138 -16.18 -0.84 79.26
N ALA A 139 -15.89 -0.42 80.50
CA ALA A 139 -16.62 0.58 81.30
C ALA A 139 -16.00 0.63 82.72
N GLY A 140 -15.91 1.82 83.32
CA GLY A 140 -15.56 1.93 84.75
C GLY A 140 -14.65 3.10 85.15
N PHE A 141 -15.06 4.32 84.80
CA PHE A 141 -14.89 5.55 85.60
C PHE A 141 -13.85 5.51 86.75
N ASN A 142 -12.72 6.19 86.60
CA ASN A 142 -11.85 6.50 87.73
C ASN A 142 -11.56 8.00 87.78
N ALA A 143 -11.88 8.62 88.92
CA ALA A 143 -11.87 10.06 89.10
C ALA A 143 -10.51 10.54 89.63
N SER A 144 -9.92 11.53 88.95
CA SER A 144 -8.74 12.25 89.43
C SER A 144 -9.04 13.74 89.51
N TYR A 145 -9.82 14.11 90.54
CA TYR A 145 -10.06 15.51 90.88
C TYR A 145 -8.80 16.12 91.52
N SER A 146 -8.08 16.95 90.76
CA SER A 146 -7.03 17.82 91.30
C SER A 146 -7.15 19.21 90.66
N SER A 147 -8.11 19.98 91.16
CA SER A 147 -8.33 21.37 90.75
C SER A 147 -7.30 22.30 91.40
N LYS A 148 -6.29 22.74 90.63
CA LYS A 148 -5.48 23.93 90.96
C LYS A 148 -5.57 25.01 89.87
N LYS A 149 -6.69 25.72 89.95
CA LYS A 149 -6.88 27.15 89.66
C LYS A 149 -5.75 27.99 90.31
N ASP A 150 -5.22 29.10 89.79
CA ASP A 150 -5.61 29.95 88.64
C ASP A 150 -4.38 30.62 87.96
N SER A 151 -4.61 31.06 86.72
CA SER A 151 -3.99 32.17 85.95
C SER A 151 -2.73 32.90 86.45
N LYS A 152 -1.75 33.01 85.54
CA LYS A 152 -1.31 34.34 85.09
C LYS A 152 -1.41 34.44 83.57
N ALA A 153 -1.96 35.57 83.11
CA ALA A 153 -2.34 35.83 81.73
C ALA A 153 -1.22 35.59 80.70
N THR A 154 -1.60 34.96 79.59
CA THR A 154 -1.08 35.27 78.26
C THR A 154 -1.12 36.78 78.06
N GLN A 155 0.04 37.44 77.95
CA GLN A 155 0.13 38.85 77.58
C GLN A 155 1.14 38.97 76.43
N ASP A 156 0.61 39.30 75.25
CA ASP A 156 1.27 39.45 73.94
C ASP A 156 2.08 38.26 73.42
N SER A 157 1.32 37.23 73.01
CA SER A 157 1.76 36.22 72.03
C SER A 157 1.02 36.43 70.69
N GLN A 158 1.51 37.36 69.85
CA GLN A 158 1.15 37.57 68.43
C GLN A 158 2.36 38.22 67.73
N TYR A 159 2.70 38.04 66.45
CA TYR A 159 2.22 37.27 65.29
C TYR A 159 3.45 37.16 64.33
N SER A 160 3.59 36.26 63.35
CA SER A 160 2.85 35.07 62.89
C SER A 160 3.78 34.27 61.95
N VAL A 161 3.71 32.93 61.94
CA VAL A 161 4.48 32.09 61.00
C VAL A 161 3.58 31.65 59.85
N GLU A 162 3.64 32.36 58.73
CA GLU A 162 2.93 31.99 57.51
C GLU A 162 3.85 31.17 56.61
N TYR A 163 3.41 29.95 56.27
CA TYR A 163 4.21 28.93 55.59
C TYR A 163 3.61 28.61 54.22
N THR A 164 3.94 29.42 53.21
CA THR A 164 3.45 29.24 51.83
C THR A 164 4.40 28.32 51.05
N MET A 165 3.87 27.21 50.53
CA MET A 165 4.62 26.26 49.70
C MET A 165 4.01 26.23 48.29
N ASP A 166 4.63 26.92 47.35
CA ASP A 166 4.20 26.94 45.95
C ASP A 166 4.81 25.75 45.18
N VAL A 167 3.96 24.82 44.72
CA VAL A 167 4.37 23.66 43.90
C VAL A 167 3.75 23.78 42.50
N ALA A 168 4.55 24.26 41.54
CA ALA A 168 4.09 24.52 40.18
C ALA A 168 4.25 23.30 39.24
N VAL A 169 3.34 22.32 39.34
CA VAL A 169 3.33 21.15 38.45
C VAL A 169 2.79 21.52 37.07
N HIS A 170 3.66 21.55 36.06
CA HIS A 170 3.28 21.75 34.66
C HIS A 170 3.07 20.40 33.97
N ALA A 171 1.81 20.00 33.78
CA ALA A 171 1.43 18.82 33.02
C ALA A 171 1.07 19.20 31.58
N GLY A 172 1.89 18.78 30.62
CA GLY A 172 1.59 18.91 29.19
C GLY A 172 0.82 17.68 28.67
N GLN A 173 -0.03 17.88 27.66
CA GLN A 173 -0.58 16.78 26.88
C GLN A 173 0.48 16.29 25.90
N ASP A 174 0.80 14.99 25.95
CA ASP A 174 1.83 14.41 25.10
C ASP A 174 1.41 14.34 23.62
N GLY A 175 2.40 14.29 22.72
CA GLY A 175 2.19 14.27 21.28
C GLY A 175 1.57 12.95 20.77
N MET A 176 1.19 12.92 19.49
CA MET A 176 0.76 11.68 18.85
C MET A 176 1.90 10.64 18.89
N PRO A 177 1.68 9.40 19.37
CA PRO A 177 2.70 8.36 19.38
C PRO A 177 3.31 8.12 17.99
N ALA A 178 4.63 8.01 17.90
CA ALA A 178 5.35 7.90 16.63
C ALA A 178 4.91 6.68 15.78
N GLY A 179 4.54 5.57 16.42
CA GLY A 179 3.99 4.42 15.71
C GLY A 179 2.60 4.70 15.13
N LEU A 180 1.72 5.38 15.87
CA LEU A 180 0.41 5.82 15.35
C LEU A 180 0.59 6.77 14.16
N ALA A 181 1.48 7.75 14.28
CA ALA A 181 1.81 8.66 13.18
C ALA A 181 2.28 7.89 11.93
N LYS A 182 3.14 6.88 12.10
CA LYS A 182 3.62 6.05 10.97
C LYS A 182 2.55 5.13 10.38
N VAL A 183 1.63 4.60 11.20
CA VAL A 183 0.45 3.86 10.70
C VAL A 183 -0.43 4.78 9.86
N LEU A 184 -0.73 5.99 10.35
CA LEU A 184 -1.53 6.97 9.59
C LEU A 184 -0.85 7.42 8.30
N GLU A 185 0.48 7.56 8.29
CA GLU A 185 1.27 7.85 7.09
C GLU A 185 1.18 6.70 6.07
N ILE A 186 1.34 5.44 6.50
CA ILE A 186 1.20 4.27 5.62
C ILE A 186 -0.22 4.15 5.08
N LEU A 187 -1.23 4.34 5.92
CA LEU A 187 -2.64 4.30 5.51
C LEU A 187 -2.94 5.42 4.51
N GLY A 188 -2.48 6.65 4.77
CA GLY A 188 -2.60 7.80 3.86
C GLY A 188 -1.96 7.56 2.50
N ASN A 189 -0.74 7.02 2.48
CA ASN A 189 -0.03 6.66 1.24
C ASN A 189 -0.67 5.45 0.51
N SER A 190 -1.51 4.66 1.19
CA SER A 190 -2.23 3.53 0.61
C SER A 190 -3.64 3.86 0.10
N LEU A 191 -4.10 5.10 0.25
CA LEU A 191 -5.45 5.53 -0.13
C LEU A 191 -5.72 5.24 -1.62
N ASN A 192 -6.71 4.38 -1.87
CA ASN A 192 -7.02 3.88 -3.20
C ASN A 192 -8.35 4.44 -3.70
N VAL A 193 -8.29 5.46 -4.56
CA VAL A 193 -9.48 6.05 -5.17
C VAL A 193 -10.24 4.98 -5.96
N SER A 194 -11.52 4.80 -5.64
CA SER A 194 -12.37 3.77 -6.21
C SER A 194 -13.73 4.37 -6.57
N ASP A 195 -14.26 4.02 -7.74
CA ASP A 195 -15.59 4.44 -8.20
C ASP A 195 -16.65 3.79 -7.26
N PRO A 196 -17.58 4.57 -6.66
CA PRO A 196 -18.69 4.02 -5.87
C PRO A 196 -19.52 2.95 -6.60
N GLY A 197 -19.59 2.98 -7.93
CA GLY A 197 -20.24 1.96 -8.76
C GLY A 197 -19.33 0.80 -9.20
N GLY A 198 -18.05 0.81 -8.83
CA GLY A 198 -17.02 -0.11 -9.34
C GLY A 198 -16.56 0.21 -10.77
N ALA A 199 -15.35 -0.21 -11.12
CA ALA A 199 -14.74 0.01 -12.43
C ALA A 199 -14.52 -1.33 -13.15
N LEU A 200 -15.11 -1.47 -14.35
CA LEU A 200 -14.81 -2.54 -15.30
C LEU A 200 -13.98 -1.96 -16.44
N ASP A 201 -12.79 -2.52 -16.66
CA ASP A 201 -11.86 -2.14 -17.71
C ASP A 201 -11.48 -3.34 -18.58
N VAL A 202 -11.11 -3.08 -19.84
CA VAL A 202 -10.80 -4.11 -20.85
C VAL A 202 -9.63 -3.69 -21.72
N SER A 203 -8.76 -4.65 -22.10
CA SER A 203 -7.53 -4.37 -22.87
C SER A 203 -7.79 -3.72 -24.23
N SER A 204 -8.92 -4.04 -24.88
CA SER A 204 -9.40 -3.33 -26.06
C SER A 204 -10.91 -3.51 -26.24
N GLN A 205 -11.57 -2.50 -26.82
CA GLN A 205 -12.96 -2.60 -27.30
C GLN A 205 -13.05 -3.08 -28.76
N LEU A 206 -11.92 -3.15 -29.47
CA LEU A 206 -11.81 -3.65 -30.85
C LEU A 206 -10.55 -4.51 -30.99
N LEU A 207 -10.73 -5.79 -31.23
CA LEU A 207 -9.68 -6.75 -31.53
C LEU A 207 -9.74 -7.07 -33.02
N LYS A 208 -8.58 -7.09 -33.66
CA LYS A 208 -8.41 -7.41 -35.08
C LYS A 208 -7.55 -8.66 -35.16
N GLY A 209 -8.04 -9.68 -35.85
CA GLY A 209 -7.35 -10.96 -35.96
C GLY A 209 -7.63 -11.65 -37.29
N GLU A 210 -7.43 -12.96 -37.29
CA GLU A 210 -7.69 -13.85 -38.42
C GLU A 210 -8.84 -14.81 -38.10
N LYS A 211 -9.72 -15.09 -39.07
CA LYS A 211 -10.81 -16.07 -38.91
C LYS A 211 -10.31 -17.38 -38.32
N GLY A 212 -10.95 -17.84 -37.25
CA GLY A 212 -10.63 -19.12 -36.59
C GLY A 212 -9.43 -19.07 -35.63
N HIS A 213 -8.69 -17.97 -35.57
CA HIS A 213 -7.70 -17.71 -34.53
C HIS A 213 -8.32 -16.78 -33.47
N PRO A 214 -8.53 -17.24 -32.22
CA PRO A 214 -9.13 -16.41 -31.20
C PRO A 214 -8.16 -15.35 -30.67
N GLU A 215 -8.67 -14.14 -30.45
CA GLU A 215 -7.90 -13.02 -29.90
C GLU A 215 -8.05 -12.95 -28.37
N GLN A 216 -6.99 -12.57 -27.66
CA GLN A 216 -7.02 -12.50 -26.19
C GLN A 216 -7.60 -11.16 -25.70
N LEU A 217 -8.66 -11.24 -24.91
CA LEU A 217 -9.20 -10.13 -24.13
C LEU A 217 -8.78 -10.28 -22.67
N ILE A 218 -8.14 -9.24 -22.12
CA ILE A 218 -7.88 -9.13 -20.68
C ILE A 218 -8.89 -8.15 -20.11
N ALA A 219 -9.69 -8.59 -19.13
CA ALA A 219 -10.68 -7.78 -18.45
C ALA A 219 -10.36 -7.69 -16.96
N THR A 220 -10.54 -6.51 -16.38
CA THR A 220 -10.25 -6.24 -14.97
C THR A 220 -11.45 -5.55 -14.33
N PHE A 221 -11.96 -6.10 -13.22
CA PHE A 221 -13.06 -5.52 -12.47
C PHE A 221 -12.63 -5.23 -11.04
N LYS A 222 -12.84 -3.98 -10.61
CA LYS A 222 -12.57 -3.45 -9.28
C LYS A 222 -13.89 -3.00 -8.66
N ASN A 223 -14.27 -3.57 -7.52
CA ASN A 223 -15.53 -3.22 -6.85
C ASN A 223 -15.45 -1.83 -6.15
N SER A 224 -16.54 -1.41 -5.50
CA SER A 224 -16.64 -0.12 -4.80
C SER A 224 -15.68 0.03 -3.61
N GLU A 225 -15.35 -1.07 -2.93
CA GLU A 225 -14.31 -1.13 -1.89
C GLU A 225 -12.89 -1.10 -2.49
N GLY A 226 -12.77 -1.08 -3.81
CA GLY A 226 -11.51 -1.07 -4.54
C GLY A 226 -10.89 -2.44 -4.77
N LYS A 227 -11.58 -3.53 -4.47
CA LYS A 227 -11.07 -4.91 -4.54
C LYS A 227 -11.24 -5.51 -5.93
N PHE A 228 -10.20 -6.18 -6.43
CA PHE A 228 -10.27 -6.93 -7.68
C PHE A 228 -11.08 -8.23 -7.51
N GLU A 229 -12.05 -8.46 -8.40
CA GLU A 229 -12.91 -9.64 -8.38
C GLU A 229 -13.04 -10.25 -9.80
N PRO A 230 -11.95 -10.78 -10.38
CA PRO A 230 -11.94 -11.28 -11.77
C PRO A 230 -12.91 -12.44 -12.00
N GLU A 231 -13.18 -13.26 -10.98
CA GLU A 231 -14.15 -14.37 -11.02
C GLU A 231 -15.61 -13.94 -11.27
N LYS A 232 -15.93 -12.66 -11.04
CA LYS A 232 -17.27 -12.10 -11.32
C LYS A 232 -17.44 -11.65 -12.77
N ILE A 233 -16.34 -11.53 -13.53
CA ILE A 233 -16.39 -11.10 -14.93
C ILE A 233 -16.95 -12.23 -15.79
N VAL A 234 -17.88 -11.90 -16.68
CA VAL A 234 -18.48 -12.82 -17.66
C VAL A 234 -18.39 -12.17 -19.02
N VAL A 235 -18.01 -12.94 -20.04
CA VAL A 235 -18.09 -12.49 -21.43
C VAL A 235 -19.10 -13.37 -22.16
N ILE A 236 -20.06 -12.73 -22.83
CA ILE A 236 -21.13 -13.41 -23.56
C ILE A 236 -20.95 -13.13 -25.05
N GLY A 237 -20.86 -14.21 -25.85
CA GLY A 237 -20.86 -14.16 -27.32
C GLY A 237 -22.15 -14.76 -27.85
N GLY A 238 -23.10 -13.93 -28.28
CA GLY A 238 -24.44 -14.41 -28.64
C GLY A 238 -25.24 -14.83 -27.41
N SER A 239 -25.55 -16.12 -27.28
CA SER A 239 -26.38 -16.68 -26.20
C SER A 239 -25.62 -17.46 -25.12
N THR A 240 -24.33 -17.76 -25.31
CA THR A 240 -23.53 -18.56 -24.39
C THR A 240 -22.42 -17.75 -23.71
N PRO A 241 -22.18 -17.95 -22.40
CA PRO A 241 -20.97 -17.45 -21.74
C PRO A 241 -19.71 -18.14 -22.28
N LEU A 242 -18.67 -17.36 -22.53
CA LEU A 242 -17.33 -17.87 -22.81
C LEU A 242 -16.65 -18.28 -21.51
N GLN A 243 -15.83 -19.32 -21.56
CA GLN A 243 -14.95 -19.68 -20.46
C GLN A 243 -13.74 -18.74 -20.46
N GLY A 244 -13.40 -18.19 -19.29
CA GLY A 244 -12.21 -17.39 -19.07
C GLY A 244 -11.29 -18.04 -18.05
N SER A 245 -10.00 -17.72 -18.12
CA SER A 245 -9.01 -18.08 -17.09
C SER A 245 -8.72 -16.87 -16.20
N VAL A 246 -8.59 -17.07 -14.90
CA VAL A 246 -8.17 -15.98 -13.98
C VAL A 246 -6.65 -15.94 -13.95
N GLN A 247 -6.06 -14.80 -14.31
CA GLN A 247 -4.63 -14.55 -14.26
C GLN A 247 -4.35 -13.34 -13.37
N GLY A 248 -3.96 -13.62 -12.12
CA GLY A 248 -3.69 -12.58 -11.12
C GLY A 248 -4.93 -11.78 -10.75
N ASN A 249 -4.97 -10.50 -11.14
CA ASN A 249 -6.07 -9.57 -10.83
C ASN A 249 -7.12 -9.47 -11.97
N SER A 250 -6.88 -10.16 -13.09
CA SER A 250 -7.66 -10.02 -14.32
C SER A 250 -8.22 -11.37 -14.77
N ALA A 251 -9.29 -11.34 -15.55
CA ALA A 251 -9.81 -12.49 -16.27
C ALA A 251 -9.41 -12.38 -17.74
N VAL A 252 -8.88 -13.48 -18.29
CA VAL A 252 -8.43 -13.59 -19.68
C VAL A 252 -9.39 -14.49 -20.44
N PHE A 253 -9.94 -13.98 -21.54
CA PHE A 253 -10.89 -14.68 -22.39
C PHE A 253 -10.33 -14.79 -23.81
N GLU A 254 -10.53 -15.94 -24.44
CA GLU A 254 -10.25 -16.14 -25.86
C GLU A 254 -11.52 -15.81 -26.66
N LEU A 255 -11.45 -14.79 -27.52
CA LEU A 255 -12.57 -14.31 -28.32
C LEU A 255 -12.45 -14.80 -29.77
N PRO A 256 -13.38 -15.66 -30.24
CA PRO A 256 -13.39 -16.08 -31.63
C PRO A 256 -13.48 -14.89 -32.61
N VAL A 257 -12.67 -14.95 -33.66
CA VAL A 257 -12.76 -14.02 -34.80
C VAL A 257 -13.53 -14.73 -35.91
N ASN A 258 -14.62 -14.10 -36.35
CA ASN A 258 -15.47 -14.57 -37.44
C ASN A 258 -15.34 -13.64 -38.66
N GLU A 259 -15.78 -14.11 -39.84
CA GLU A 259 -15.82 -13.33 -41.09
C GLU A 259 -16.59 -12.01 -40.98
N LYS A 260 -17.52 -11.91 -40.03
CA LYS A 260 -18.33 -10.72 -39.76
C LYS A 260 -18.03 -10.19 -38.36
N GLU A 261 -18.07 -8.86 -38.24
CA GLU A 261 -17.94 -8.14 -36.97
C GLU A 261 -18.84 -8.80 -35.90
N THR A 262 -18.21 -9.37 -34.87
CA THR A 262 -18.91 -10.06 -33.79
C THR A 262 -18.80 -9.23 -32.51
N VAL A 263 -19.95 -8.97 -31.88
CA VAL A 263 -20.03 -8.19 -30.64
C VAL A 263 -20.12 -9.12 -29.43
N TYR A 264 -19.20 -8.92 -28.49
CA TYR A 264 -19.16 -9.60 -27.20
C TYR A 264 -19.52 -8.60 -26.10
N ILE A 265 -20.29 -9.06 -25.11
CA ILE A 265 -20.66 -8.25 -23.95
C ILE A 265 -19.87 -8.75 -22.75
N VAL A 266 -18.98 -7.91 -22.25
CA VAL A 266 -18.29 -8.09 -20.97
C VAL A 266 -19.20 -7.51 -19.89
N SER A 267 -19.54 -8.30 -18.88
CA SER A 267 -20.40 -7.89 -17.75
C SER A 267 -19.86 -8.43 -16.43
N VAL A 268 -20.43 -7.97 -15.32
CA VAL A 268 -20.01 -8.37 -13.97
C VAL A 268 -21.20 -8.94 -13.19
N LYS A 269 -21.05 -10.14 -12.64
CA LYS A 269 -22.06 -10.75 -11.75
C LYS A 269 -22.24 -9.88 -10.50
N GLY A 270 -23.43 -9.29 -10.35
CA GLY A 270 -23.80 -8.48 -9.19
C GLY A 270 -23.41 -7.01 -9.27
N ALA A 271 -22.99 -6.49 -10.43
CA ALA A 271 -22.81 -5.07 -10.66
C ALA A 271 -23.35 -4.67 -12.05
N ASP A 272 -24.08 -3.56 -12.14
CA ASP A 272 -24.63 -3.04 -13.41
C ASP A 272 -23.56 -2.26 -14.19
N LYS A 273 -22.54 -2.99 -14.65
CA LYS A 273 -21.42 -2.49 -15.46
C LYS A 273 -21.24 -3.44 -16.64
N THR A 274 -21.30 -2.89 -17.85
CA THR A 274 -21.09 -3.64 -19.10
C THR A 274 -20.19 -2.88 -20.06
N VAL A 275 -19.38 -3.61 -20.82
CA VAL A 275 -18.53 -3.07 -21.90
C VAL A 275 -18.73 -3.94 -23.14
N LYS A 276 -18.88 -3.31 -24.32
CA LYS A 276 -18.99 -4.01 -25.60
C LYS A 276 -17.62 -4.10 -26.26
N VAL A 277 -17.20 -5.31 -26.58
CA VAL A 277 -15.94 -5.61 -27.28
C VAL A 277 -16.28 -6.21 -28.64
N ARG A 278 -15.49 -5.90 -29.67
CA ARG A 278 -15.72 -6.36 -31.04
C ARG A 278 -14.53 -7.13 -31.58
N THR A 279 -14.78 -8.23 -32.26
CA THR A 279 -13.78 -8.89 -33.12
C THR A 279 -14.07 -8.63 -34.59
N VAL A 280 -13.03 -8.34 -35.36
CA VAL A 280 -13.10 -8.16 -36.82
C VAL A 280 -11.96 -8.94 -37.47
N ASP A 281 -12.31 -9.79 -38.44
CA ASP A 281 -11.32 -10.39 -39.34
C ASP A 281 -10.80 -9.33 -40.31
N THR A 282 -9.51 -9.04 -40.22
CA THR A 282 -8.81 -8.20 -41.20
C THR A 282 -7.77 -8.96 -42.00
N ILE A 283 -7.42 -10.18 -41.59
CA ILE A 283 -6.27 -10.91 -42.11
C ILE A 283 -6.69 -11.86 -43.24
N SER A 284 -7.81 -12.58 -43.10
CA SER A 284 -8.25 -13.49 -44.18
C SER A 284 -8.70 -12.72 -45.42
N ALA A 285 -9.39 -11.58 -45.25
CA ALA A 285 -9.81 -10.72 -46.36
C ALA A 285 -8.64 -10.19 -47.21
N ASP A 286 -7.49 -9.89 -46.60
CA ASP A 286 -6.29 -9.46 -47.32
C ASP A 286 -5.55 -10.65 -47.97
N LYS A 287 -5.49 -11.82 -47.32
CA LYS A 287 -4.99 -13.07 -47.93
C LYS A 287 -5.82 -13.49 -49.16
N GLU A 288 -7.14 -13.33 -49.13
CA GLU A 288 -8.01 -13.58 -50.28
C GLU A 288 -7.73 -12.62 -51.44
N ARG A 289 -7.49 -11.33 -51.15
CA ARG A 289 -7.11 -10.34 -52.17
C ARG A 289 -5.77 -10.63 -52.82
N GLU A 290 -4.78 -11.07 -52.05
CA GLU A 290 -3.46 -11.46 -52.56
C GLU A 290 -3.51 -12.73 -53.41
N THR A 291 -4.20 -13.78 -52.94
CA THR A 291 -4.36 -15.02 -53.71
C THR A 291 -5.14 -14.80 -55.00
N ALA A 292 -6.24 -14.02 -54.97
CA ALA A 292 -6.98 -13.63 -56.18
C ALA A 292 -6.18 -12.70 -57.12
N ARG A 293 -5.18 -11.96 -56.62
CA ARG A 293 -4.22 -11.23 -57.47
C ARG A 293 -3.26 -12.20 -58.15
N LEU A 294 -2.64 -13.11 -57.40
CA LEU A 294 -1.70 -14.10 -57.94
C LEU A 294 -2.34 -15.02 -58.97
N GLN A 295 -3.58 -15.47 -58.76
CA GLN A 295 -4.35 -16.25 -59.74
C GLN A 295 -4.56 -15.48 -61.05
N ARG A 296 -4.97 -14.22 -61.00
CA ARG A 296 -5.12 -13.37 -62.21
C ARG A 296 -3.79 -13.12 -62.93
N GLU A 297 -2.68 -13.03 -62.21
CA GLU A 297 -1.34 -12.93 -62.81
C GLU A 297 -0.92 -14.26 -63.48
N GLN A 298 -1.23 -15.41 -62.89
CA GLN A 298 -1.01 -16.75 -63.48
C GLN A 298 -1.88 -17.00 -64.72
N GLU A 299 -3.19 -16.71 -64.66
CA GLU A 299 -4.11 -16.84 -65.80
C GLU A 299 -3.69 -15.93 -66.97
N ARG A 300 -3.28 -14.69 -66.68
CA ARG A 300 -2.75 -13.77 -67.69
C ARG A 300 -1.50 -14.35 -68.35
N ARG A 301 -0.57 -14.92 -67.56
CA ARG A 301 0.65 -15.54 -68.08
C ARG A 301 0.33 -16.76 -68.96
N LEU A 302 -0.62 -17.60 -68.57
CA LEU A 302 -1.03 -18.77 -69.34
C LEU A 302 -1.75 -18.37 -70.65
N ARG A 303 -2.58 -17.32 -70.63
CA ARG A 303 -3.15 -16.72 -71.85
C ARG A 303 -2.10 -16.16 -72.80
N LEU A 304 -1.03 -15.55 -72.28
CA LEU A 304 0.06 -15.03 -73.11
C LEU A 304 0.87 -16.17 -73.75
N ASP A 305 1.22 -17.21 -73.00
CA ASP A 305 1.89 -18.41 -73.52
C ASP A 305 1.03 -19.13 -74.57
N GLN A 306 -0.29 -19.19 -74.38
CA GLN A 306 -1.20 -19.74 -75.38
C GLN A 306 -1.33 -18.86 -76.63
N MET A 307 -1.40 -17.53 -76.47
CA MET A 307 -1.39 -16.59 -77.59
C MET A 307 -0.08 -16.64 -78.38
N GLU A 308 1.06 -16.83 -77.71
CA GLU A 308 2.37 -17.01 -78.35
C GLU A 308 2.42 -18.30 -79.17
N LYS A 309 1.88 -19.41 -78.64
CA LYS A 309 1.73 -20.68 -79.36
C LYS A 309 0.79 -20.57 -80.56
N ASP A 310 -0.37 -19.92 -80.40
CA ASP A 310 -1.33 -19.70 -81.48
C ASP A 310 -0.72 -18.81 -82.58
N LEU A 311 0.02 -17.76 -82.21
CA LEU A 311 0.73 -16.90 -83.16
C LEU A 311 1.87 -17.63 -83.88
N ALA A 312 2.62 -18.48 -83.17
CA ALA A 312 3.66 -19.32 -83.77
C ALA A 312 3.07 -20.33 -84.76
N ALA A 313 1.96 -20.98 -84.41
CA ALA A 313 1.24 -21.89 -85.30
C ALA A 313 0.68 -21.15 -86.54
N GLN A 314 0.14 -19.94 -86.37
CA GLN A 314 -0.31 -19.10 -87.49
C GLN A 314 0.85 -18.67 -88.40
N ARG A 315 2.02 -18.34 -87.85
CA ARG A 315 3.23 -18.03 -88.63
C ARG A 315 3.70 -19.23 -89.44
N GLN A 316 3.85 -20.39 -88.80
CA GLN A 316 4.23 -21.64 -89.48
C GLN A 316 3.22 -22.03 -90.59
N ALA A 317 1.92 -21.86 -90.34
CA ALA A 317 0.89 -22.10 -91.35
C ALA A 317 0.94 -21.10 -92.52
N ALA A 318 1.26 -19.83 -92.25
CA ALA A 318 1.44 -18.80 -93.27
C ALA A 318 2.68 -19.05 -94.13
N GLU A 319 3.83 -19.35 -93.50
CA GLU A 319 5.09 -19.71 -94.17
C GLU A 319 4.89 -20.95 -95.07
N ALA A 320 4.30 -22.03 -94.54
CA ALA A 320 4.01 -23.22 -95.33
C ALA A 320 2.98 -23.00 -96.46
N ALA A 321 2.08 -22.03 -96.33
CA ALA A 321 1.16 -21.63 -97.40
C ALA A 321 1.85 -20.76 -98.46
N GLU A 322 2.83 -19.94 -98.07
CA GLU A 322 3.66 -19.15 -98.98
C GLU A 322 4.63 -20.03 -99.77
N GLU A 323 5.29 -21.00 -99.12
CA GLU A 323 6.12 -22.01 -99.79
C GLU A 323 5.33 -22.79 -100.86
N LYS A 324 4.10 -23.24 -100.54
CA LYS A 324 3.23 -23.92 -101.51
C LYS A 324 2.89 -23.02 -102.71
N ARG A 325 2.53 -21.76 -102.47
CA ARG A 325 2.25 -20.79 -103.55
C ARG A 325 3.49 -20.47 -104.38
N ALA A 326 4.67 -20.44 -103.77
CA ALA A 326 5.94 -20.25 -104.48
C ALA A 326 6.26 -21.46 -105.36
N ALA A 327 6.08 -22.68 -104.85
CA ALA A 327 6.23 -23.92 -105.61
C ALA A 327 5.24 -24.02 -106.79
N GLU A 328 3.96 -23.69 -106.57
CA GLU A 328 2.94 -23.63 -107.64
C GLU A 328 3.31 -22.61 -108.72
N ARG A 329 3.78 -21.41 -108.35
CA ARG A 329 4.25 -20.39 -109.31
C ARG A 329 5.50 -20.84 -110.07
N ALA A 330 6.45 -21.49 -109.39
CA ALA A 330 7.65 -22.01 -110.04
C ALA A 330 7.30 -23.12 -111.06
N ALA A 331 6.38 -24.02 -110.72
CA ALA A 331 5.88 -25.04 -111.63
C ALA A 331 5.14 -24.44 -112.85
N GLN A 332 4.33 -23.39 -112.64
CA GLN A 332 3.67 -22.67 -113.74
C GLN A 332 4.68 -21.96 -114.67
N LEU A 333 5.72 -21.34 -114.10
CA LEU A 333 6.79 -20.71 -114.89
C LEU A 333 7.58 -21.75 -115.71
N GLN A 334 7.95 -22.89 -115.12
CA GLN A 334 8.63 -23.98 -115.83
C GLN A 334 7.77 -24.55 -116.96
N ALA A 335 6.46 -24.73 -116.73
CA ALA A 335 5.54 -25.19 -117.77
C ALA A 335 5.42 -24.18 -118.93
N ALA A 336 5.38 -22.88 -118.62
CA ALA A 336 5.36 -21.81 -119.62
C ALA A 336 6.68 -21.72 -120.41
N GLU A 337 7.83 -21.84 -119.74
CA GLU A 337 9.15 -21.90 -120.38
C GLU A 337 9.24 -23.12 -121.32
N GLU A 338 8.79 -24.30 -120.88
CA GLU A 338 8.77 -25.51 -121.71
C GLU A 338 7.81 -25.39 -122.92
N GLN A 339 6.69 -24.68 -122.77
CA GLN A 339 5.80 -24.35 -123.88
C GLN A 339 6.46 -23.38 -124.88
N THR A 340 7.04 -22.27 -124.40
CA THR A 340 7.75 -21.33 -125.29
C THR A 340 8.93 -21.98 -126.00
N ARG A 341 9.66 -22.90 -125.35
CA ARG A 341 10.76 -23.63 -125.98
C ARG A 341 10.25 -24.58 -127.07
N LYS A 342 9.10 -25.24 -126.89
CA LYS A 342 8.44 -26.06 -127.92
C LYS A 342 7.95 -25.21 -129.09
N ASP A 343 7.41 -24.02 -128.83
CA ASP A 343 6.96 -23.09 -129.88
C ASP A 343 8.15 -22.52 -130.70
N ASP A 344 9.29 -22.27 -130.07
CA ASP A 344 10.51 -21.81 -130.76
C ASP A 344 11.26 -22.96 -131.46
N GLU A 345 11.28 -24.18 -130.90
CA GLU A 345 11.73 -25.39 -131.59
C GLU A 345 10.86 -25.66 -132.85
N ALA A 346 9.54 -25.42 -132.77
CA ALA A 346 8.63 -25.53 -133.91
C ALA A 346 8.86 -24.43 -134.98
N LYS A 347 9.25 -23.22 -134.59
CA LYS A 347 9.64 -22.16 -135.55
C LYS A 347 10.98 -22.46 -136.23
N GLN A 348 11.97 -22.98 -135.50
CA GLN A 348 13.25 -23.37 -136.11
C GLN A 348 13.11 -24.55 -137.08
N ALA A 349 12.14 -25.44 -136.87
CA ALA A 349 11.79 -26.47 -137.84
C ALA A 349 11.12 -25.92 -139.12
N ALA A 350 10.50 -24.73 -139.08
CA ALA A 350 9.86 -24.10 -140.24
C ALA A 350 10.85 -23.33 -141.15
N ASP A 351 11.97 -22.84 -140.60
CA ASP A 351 12.97 -22.07 -141.35
C ASP A 351 13.99 -22.95 -142.13
N GLY A 352 13.81 -24.27 -142.08
CA GLY A 352 14.70 -25.28 -142.67
C GLY A 352 14.49 -25.58 -144.17
N GLN A 353 13.59 -24.88 -144.88
CA GLN A 353 13.25 -25.20 -146.27
C GLN A 353 13.13 -23.97 -147.19
N GLN A 354 14.25 -23.63 -147.83
CA GLN A 354 14.40 -22.64 -148.91
C GLN A 354 14.04 -23.25 -150.29
N PRO A 355 13.98 -22.47 -151.40
CA PRO A 355 13.08 -21.36 -151.70
C PRO A 355 12.25 -21.63 -152.99
N GLY A 356 11.25 -20.80 -153.30
CA GLY A 356 10.55 -20.89 -154.59
C GLY A 356 9.50 -19.78 -154.77
N GLY A 357 9.65 -18.96 -155.81
CA GLY A 357 8.76 -17.82 -156.05
C GLY A 357 7.93 -17.95 -157.32
N ASN A 358 6.99 -17.02 -157.51
CA ASN A 358 6.68 -16.35 -158.78
C ASN A 358 5.93 -15.04 -158.50
#